data_AF-A0AAW5AU45-F1
#
_entry.id   AF-A0AAW5AU45-F1
#
_cell.length_a   1.000
_cell.length_b   1.000
_cell.length_c   1.000
_cell.angle_alpha   90.00
_cell.angle_beta   90.00
_cell.angle_gamma   90.00
#
_symmetry.space_group_name_H-M   'P 1'
#
loop_
_entity.id
_entity.type
_entity.pdbx_description
1 polymer ?
#
loop_
_entity_poly.entity_id
_entity_poly.type
_entity_poly.pdbx_seq_one_letter_code
_entity_poly.pdbx_strand_id
1 'polypeptide(L)' 'MRYRVSGDLANGCHSDGTPRISHDDVVRVIKRITGTHVILECGRMFIINDNLKIEKF' A
#
# COMPACT_ATOMS: atom_id res chain seq x y z
N MET A 1 -1.48 7.63 15.29
CA MET A 1 -2.36 8.33 14.33
C MET A 1 -2.72 7.36 13.22
N ARG A 2 -4.00 7.30 12.83
CA ARG A 2 -4.47 6.43 11.74
C ARG A 2 -4.72 7.28 10.49
N TYR A 3 -4.57 6.66 9.33
CA TYR A 3 -4.79 7.25 8.03
C TYR A 3 -5.71 6.33 7.24
N ARG A 4 -6.60 6.90 6.43
CA ARG A 4 -7.21 6.16 5.33
C ARG A 4 -6.22 6.12 4.19
N VAL A 5 -5.90 4.91 3.72
CA VAL A 5 -4.96 4.65 2.64
C VAL A 5 -5.68 3.82 1.60
N SER A 6 -5.79 4.37 0.39
CA SER A 6 -6.37 3.71 -0.77
C SER A 6 -5.36 3.74 -1.91
N GLY A 7 -5.29 2.67 -2.70
CA GLY A 7 -4.37 2.60 -3.83
C GLY A 7 -3.98 1.17 -4.18
N ASP A 8 -2.92 1.07 -4.98
CA ASP A 8 -2.40 -0.20 -5.45
C ASP A 8 -1.53 -0.85 -4.39
N LEU A 9 -1.85 -2.09 -4.04
CA LEU A 9 -1.19 -2.92 -3.05
C LEU A 9 -0.32 -3.97 -3.75
N ALA A 10 0.94 -4.05 -3.34
CA ALA A 10 1.83 -5.14 -3.74
C ALA A 10 1.45 -6.43 -2.99
N ASN A 11 0.89 -7.41 -3.71
CA ASN A 11 0.33 -8.63 -3.15
C ASN A 11 1.08 -9.89 -3.61
N GLY A 12 2.41 -9.85 -3.49
CA GLY A 12 3.31 -10.91 -3.94
C GLY A 12 3.54 -10.90 -5.46
N CYS A 13 3.90 -12.06 -6.01
CA CYS A 13 4.13 -12.25 -7.44
C CYS A 13 3.35 -13.48 -7.94
N HIS A 14 3.03 -13.49 -9.23
CA HIS A 14 2.61 -14.69 -9.95
C HIS A 14 3.78 -15.69 -10.08
N SER A 15 3.48 -16.91 -10.52
CA SER A 15 4.48 -17.97 -10.70
C SER A 15 5.57 -17.63 -11.72
N ASP A 16 5.29 -16.72 -12.65
CA ASP A 16 6.23 -16.20 -13.64
C ASP A 16 7.06 -15.01 -13.14
N GLY A 17 6.88 -14.62 -11.87
CA GLY A 17 7.58 -13.51 -11.24
C GLY A 17 6.93 -12.13 -11.46
N THR A 18 5.87 -12.03 -12.26
CA THR A 18 5.17 -10.75 -12.46
C THR A 18 4.54 -10.28 -11.14
N PRO A 19 4.71 -9.00 -10.74
CA PRO A 19 4.12 -8.50 -9.51
C PRO A 19 2.60 -8.59 -9.55
N ARG A 20 2.00 -9.16 -8.51
CA ARG A 20 0.56 -9.18 -8.36
C ARG A 20 0.12 -7.91 -7.67
N ILE A 21 -0.60 -7.07 -8.41
CA ILE A 21 -1.12 -5.80 -7.92
C ILE A 21 -2.63 -5.95 -7.69
N SER A 22 -3.10 -5.50 -6.52
CA SER A 22 -4.53 -5.42 -6.20
C SER A 22 -4.85 -4.05 -5.65
N HIS A 23 -6.04 -3.52 -5.89
CA HIS A 23 -6.46 -2.26 -5.29
C HIS A 23 -7.14 -2.49 -3.93
N ASP A 24 -6.82 -1.69 -2.92
CA ASP A 24 -7.37 -1.82 -1.55
C ASP A 24 -7.65 -0.41 -0.95
N ASP A 25 -8.51 -0.33 0.06
CA ASP A 25 -8.87 0.89 0.80
C ASP A 25 -9.05 0.57 2.29
N VAL A 26 -8.14 1.06 3.13
CA VAL A 26 -8.05 0.68 4.53
C VAL A 26 -7.73 1.85 5.44
N VAL A 27 -8.23 1.82 6.68
CA VAL A 27 -7.82 2.77 7.74
C VAL A 27 -6.83 2.12 8.68
N ARG A 28 -5.56 2.56 8.65
CA ARG A 28 -4.45 1.90 9.35
C ARG A 28 -3.35 2.89 9.75
N VAL A 29 -2.40 2.44 10.56
CA VAL A 29 -1.20 3.20 10.94
C VAL A 29 -0.12 3.00 9.89
N ILE A 30 0.38 4.11 9.33
CA ILE A 30 1.58 4.08 8.49
C ILE A 30 2.79 3.83 9.39
N LYS A 31 3.51 2.73 9.13
CA LYS A 31 4.68 2.32 9.92
C LYS A 31 5.98 2.85 9.30
N ARG A 32 6.09 2.81 7.98
CA ARG A 32 7.27 3.26 7.24
C ARG A 32 6.89 3.72 5.84
N ILE A 33 7.59 4.73 5.33
CA ILE A 33 7.53 5.15 3.93
C ILE A 33 8.92 4.91 3.32
N THR A 34 8.94 4.36 2.12
CA THR A 34 10.14 4.16 1.31
C THR A 34 10.01 4.98 0.02
N GLY A 35 11.01 4.95 -0.86
CA GLY A 35 10.91 5.65 -2.16
C GLY A 35 9.81 5.10 -3.07
N THR A 36 9.37 3.85 -2.88
CA THR A 36 8.42 3.17 -3.78
C THR A 36 7.16 2.68 -3.08
N HIS A 37 7.14 2.60 -1.75
CA HIS A 37 6.03 2.02 -1.00
C HIS A 37 5.71 2.75 0.30
N VAL A 38 4.43 2.77 0.65
CA VAL A 38 3.90 3.06 1.98
C VAL A 38 3.58 1.73 2.67
N ILE A 39 4.27 1.48 3.79
CA ILE A 39 4.18 0.24 4.55
C ILE A 39 3.34 0.48 5.80
N LEU A 40 2.24 -0.24 5.89
CA LEU A 40 1.34 -0.20 7.04
C LEU A 40 1.85 -1.08 8.18
N GLU A 41 1.40 -0.82 9.39
CA GLU A 41 1.69 -1.61 10.58
C GLU A 41 1.40 -3.11 10.44
N CYS A 42 0.40 -3.46 9.63
CA CYS A 42 0.02 -4.84 9.29
C CYS A 42 0.86 -5.49 8.18
N GLY A 43 1.87 -4.81 7.66
CA GLY A 43 2.77 -5.32 6.61
C GLY A 43 2.24 -5.15 5.19
N ARG A 44 1.01 -4.65 4.99
CA ARG A 44 0.51 -4.22 3.68
C ARG A 44 1.42 -3.13 3.10
N MET A 45 1.76 -3.27 1.83
CA MET A 45 2.66 -2.35 1.12
C MET A 45 1.92 -1.75 -0.07
N PHE A 46 1.51 -0.48 0.07
CA PHE A 46 0.92 0.29 -1.01
C PHE A 46 2.02 0.89 -1.87
N ILE A 47 1.87 0.81 -3.19
CA ILE A 47 2.80 1.36 -4.18
C ILE A 47 2.60 2.88 -4.24
N ILE A 48 3.69 3.63 -4.30
CA ILE A 48 3.67 5.08 -4.52
C ILE A 48 3.56 5.32 -6.03
N ASN A 49 2.34 5.60 -6.48
CA ASN A 49 1.98 5.95 -7.85
C ASN A 49 0.75 6.88 -7.86
N ASP A 50 0.21 7.19 -9.04
CA ASP A 50 -0.94 8.10 -9.20
C ASP A 50 -2.25 7.59 -8.56
N ASN A 51 -2.34 6.30 -8.23
CA ASN A 51 -3.51 5.71 -7.57
C ASN A 51 -3.46 5.84 -6.05
N LEU A 52 -2.32 6.23 -5.46
CA LEU A 52 -2.16 6.32 -4.01
C LEU A 52 -2.85 7.56 -3.44
N LYS A 53 -3.76 7.34 -2.49
CA LYS A 53 -4.44 8.38 -1.71
C LYS A 53 -4.26 8.12 -0.23
N ILE A 54 -3.89 9.16 0.50
CA ILE A 54 -3.69 9.12 1.96
C ILE A 54 -4.40 10.30 2.58
N GLU A 55 -5.34 10.02 3.49
CA GLU A 55 -6.12 11.01 4.19
C GLU A 55 -6.00 10.80 5.71
N LYS A 56 -5.95 11.89 6.47
CA LYS A 56 -5.96 11.82 7.92
C LYS A 56 -7.34 11.36 8.40
N PHE A 57 -7.35 10.36 9.28
CA PHE A 57 -8.55 9.87 9.94
C PHE A 57 -8.64 10.40 11.37
#